data_AF-A0A4Q3DS72-F1
#
_entry.id   AF-A0A4Q3DS72-F1
#
_cell.length_a   1.000
_cell.length_b   1.000
_cell.length_c   1.000
_cell.angle_alpha   90.00
_cell.angle_beta   90.00
_cell.angle_gamma   90.00
#
_symmetry.space_group_name_H-M   'P 1'
#
loop_
_entity.id
_entity.type
_entity.pdbx_description
1 polymer ?
#
loop_
_entity_poly.entity_id
_entity_poly.type
_entity_poly.pdbx_seq_one_letter_code
_entity_poly.pdbx_strand_id
1 'polypeptide(L)'
;MFSTVSRVVAILALFLGASQVAMGVAIAAGFIGPYEAALARYTGADSSGEVIDRGTYAVVFALALGTLADIGIAVRKLAAR
;
A
#
# COMPACT_ATOMS: atom_id res chain seq x y z
N MET A 1 -19.11 -2.38 -12.81
CA MET A 1 -17.69 -2.60 -13.18
C MET A 1 -16.75 -1.77 -12.31
N PHE A 2 -16.94 -0.45 -12.20
CA PHE A 2 -16.08 0.45 -11.41
C PHE A 2 -15.75 -0.07 -10.00
N SER A 3 -16.74 -0.35 -9.15
CA SER A 3 -16.49 -0.79 -7.76
C SER A 3 -15.72 -2.11 -7.65
N THR A 4 -15.89 -3.04 -8.59
CA THR A 4 -15.12 -4.30 -8.58
C THR A 4 -13.66 -4.06 -8.94
N VAL A 5 -13.41 -3.20 -9.94
CA VAL A 5 -12.04 -2.81 -10.34
C VAL A 5 -11.37 -2.01 -9.22
N SER A 6 -12.06 -1.03 -8.63
CA SER A 6 -11.56 -0.27 -7.49
C SER A 6 -11.16 -1.16 -6.31
N ARG A 7 -11.93 -2.22 -6.04
CA ARG A 7 -11.59 -3.20 -5.00
C ARG A 7 -10.32 -3.97 -5.33
N VAL A 8 -10.13 -4.41 -6.58
CA VAL A 8 -8.89 -5.09 -7.00
C VAL A 8 -7.69 -4.14 -6.89
N VAL A 9 -7.83 -2.90 -7.37
CA VAL A 9 -6.79 -1.88 -7.26
C VAL A 9 -6.44 -1.59 -5.80
N ALA A 10 -7.44 -1.50 -4.93
CA ALA A 10 -7.23 -1.32 -3.49
C ALA A 10 -6.42 -2.48 -2.89
N ILE A 11 -6.73 -3.73 -3.23
CA ILE A 11 -5.98 -4.88 -2.74
C ILE A 11 -4.52 -4.83 -3.21
N LEU A 12 -4.28 -4.54 -4.49
CA LEU A 12 -2.91 -4.43 -5.03
C LEU A 12 -2.12 -3.29 -4.38
N ALA A 13 -2.75 -2.13 -4.21
CA ALA A 13 -2.16 -0.98 -3.53
C ALA A 13 -1.85 -1.30 -2.06
N LEU A 14 -2.71 -2.09 -1.39
CA LEU A 14 -2.48 -2.51 -0.01
C LEU A 14 -1.23 -3.39 0.10
N PHE A 15 -1.11 -4.41 -0.76
CA PHE A 15 0.07 -5.29 -0.75
C PHE A 15 1.35 -4.54 -1.10
N LEU A 16 1.31 -3.64 -2.08
CA LEU A 16 2.47 -2.83 -2.47
C LEU A 16 2.86 -1.82 -1.38
N GLY A 17 1.89 -1.18 -0.74
CA GLY A 17 2.14 -0.26 0.37
C GLY A 17 2.72 -1.00 1.58
N ALA A 18 2.12 -2.13 1.95
CA ALA A 18 2.59 -2.97 3.04
C ALA A 18 4.01 -3.50 2.80
N SER A 19 4.35 -3.89 1.57
CA SER A 19 5.70 -4.36 1.25
C SER A 19 6.73 -3.22 1.33
N GLN A 20 6.38 -2.00 0.93
CA GLN A 20 7.26 -0.83 1.11
C GLN A 20 7.48 -0.49 2.59
N VAL A 21 6.42 -0.49 3.40
CA VAL A 21 6.56 -0.29 4.85
C VAL A 21 7.45 -1.36 5.47
N ALA A 22 7.19 -2.64 5.16
CA ALA A 22 8.00 -3.75 5.65
C ALA A 22 9.46 -3.64 5.22
N MET A 23 9.72 -3.27 3.96
CA MET A 23 11.07 -3.07 3.43
C MET A 23 11.78 -1.91 4.13
N GLY A 24 11.13 -0.76 4.25
CA GLY A 24 11.69 0.41 4.92
C GLY A 24 12.03 0.13 6.39
N VAL A 25 11.15 -0.56 7.11
CA VAL A 25 11.39 -1.01 8.50
C VAL A 25 12.54 -2.00 8.56
N ALA A 26 12.59 -2.98 7.65
CA ALA A 26 13.64 -3.99 7.65
C ALA A 26 15.02 -3.40 7.32
N ILE A 27 15.09 -2.39 6.45
CA ILE A 27 16.31 -1.63 6.18
C ILE A 27 16.71 -0.79 7.39
N ALA A 28 15.77 -0.05 8.00
CA ALA A 28 16.02 0.77 9.18
C ALA A 28 16.51 -0.06 10.38
N ALA A 29 15.98 -1.28 10.54
CA ALA A 29 16.37 -2.22 11.59
C ALA A 29 17.67 -2.99 11.28
N GLY A 30 18.25 -2.83 10.07
CA GLY A 30 19.47 -3.53 9.68
C GLY A 30 19.30 -5.01 9.36
N PHE A 31 18.06 -5.48 9.10
CA PHE A 31 17.79 -6.88 8.76
C PHE A 31 18.27 -7.27 7.35
N ILE A 32 18.38 -6.30 6.43
CA ILE A 32 18.67 -6.54 5.00
C ILE A 32 20.10 -6.11 4.62
N GLY A 33 21.04 -6.24 5.55
CA GLY A 33 22.45 -5.88 5.35
C GLY A 33 22.75 -4.41 5.65
N PRO A 34 23.90 -3.88 5.16
CA PRO A 34 24.30 -2.50 5.43
C PRO A 34 23.27 -1.50 4.91
N TYR A 35 22.88 -0.56 5.77
CA TYR A 35 21.79 0.39 5.52
C TYR A 35 21.85 1.03 4.13
N GLU A 36 22.98 1.65 3.78
CA GLU A 36 23.12 2.37 2.50
C GLU A 36 23.06 1.44 1.28
N ALA A 37 23.65 0.25 1.37
CA ALA A 37 23.63 -0.72 0.28
C ALA A 37 22.21 -1.28 0.06
N ALA A 38 21.46 -1.53 1.14
CA ALA A 38 20.09 -2.01 1.07
C ALA A 38 19.15 -0.91 0.53
N LEU A 39 19.32 0.33 0.98
CA LEU A 39 18.54 1.48 0.52
C LEU A 39 18.70 1.69 -0.99
N ALA A 40 19.95 1.75 -1.47
CA ALA A 40 20.28 1.94 -2.88
C ALA A 40 19.79 0.79 -3.77
N ARG A 41 19.83 -0.45 -3.27
CA ARG A 41 19.45 -1.64 -4.05
C ARG A 41 17.93 -1.82 -4.17
N TYR A 42 17.17 -1.48 -3.14
CA TYR A 42 15.76 -1.89 -3.03
C TYR A 42 14.74 -0.75 -3.14
N THR A 43 15.14 0.51 -2.92
CA THR A 43 14.13 1.54 -2.63
C THR A 43 14.23 2.83 -3.45
N GLY A 44 15.38 3.13 -4.06
CA GLY A 44 15.59 4.36 -4.84
C GLY A 44 15.21 5.63 -4.08
N ALA A 45 15.25 5.58 -2.74
CA ALA A 45 14.83 6.64 -1.84
C ALA A 45 16.05 7.20 -1.11
N ASP A 46 15.94 8.44 -0.63
CA ASP A 46 17.02 9.11 0.09
C ASP A 46 17.11 8.62 1.54
N SER A 47 16.03 8.05 2.08
CA SER A 47 16.01 7.46 3.42
C SER A 47 15.00 6.34 3.55
N SER A 48 15.21 5.44 4.53
CA SER A 48 14.25 4.41 4.91
C SER A 48 12.92 5.00 5.39
N GLY A 49 12.95 6.16 6.05
CA GLY A 49 11.76 6.90 6.46
C GLY A 49 10.90 7.29 5.27
N GLU A 50 11.50 7.77 4.19
CA GLU A 50 10.79 8.11 2.96
C GLU A 50 10.06 6.90 2.35
N VAL A 51 10.68 5.71 2.39
CA VAL A 51 10.07 4.46 1.91
C VAL A 51 8.87 4.07 2.76
N ILE A 52 9.00 4.22 4.07
CA ILE A 52 7.92 3.96 5.03
C ILE A 52 6.77 4.94 4.78
N ASP A 53 7.05 6.22 4.56
CA ASP A 53 6.02 7.23 4.29
C ASP A 53 5.26 6.93 2.99
N ARG A 54 5.98 6.66 1.89
CA ARG A 54 5.37 6.27 0.61
C ARG A 54 4.49 5.02 0.77
N GLY A 55 4.99 4.00 1.47
CA GLY A 55 4.25 2.77 1.75
C GLY A 55 3.01 3.03 2.61
N THR A 56 3.13 3.88 3.62
CA THR A 56 2.03 4.26 4.53
C THR A 56 0.94 5.00 3.77
N TYR A 57 1.28 5.95 2.91
CA TYR A 57 0.30 6.64 2.06
C TYR A 57 -0.41 5.66 1.12
N ALA A 58 0.31 4.71 0.52
CA ALA A 58 -0.29 3.68 -0.33
C ALA A 58 -1.26 2.76 0.45
N VAL A 59 -0.94 2.39 1.69
CA VAL A 59 -1.84 1.63 2.57
C VAL A 59 -3.09 2.44 2.90
N VAL A 60 -2.95 3.70 3.31
CA VAL A 60 -4.09 4.57 3.63
C VAL A 60 -4.99 4.75 2.40
N PHE A 61 -4.40 5.00 1.25
CA PHE A 61 -5.11 5.08 -0.03
C PHE A 61 -5.88 3.79 -0.35
N ALA A 62 -5.23 2.63 -0.18
CA ALA A 62 -5.85 1.34 -0.42
C ALA A 62 -7.06 1.09 0.49
N LEU A 63 -6.95 1.43 1.78
CA LEU A 63 -8.05 1.30 2.74
C LEU A 63 -9.23 2.21 2.38
N ALA A 64 -8.95 3.46 2.02
CA ALA A 64 -9.99 4.40 1.60
C ALA A 64 -10.69 3.92 0.33
N LEU A 65 -9.93 3.56 -0.71
CA LEU A 65 -10.46 3.10 -1.98
C LEU A 65 -11.25 1.79 -1.83
N GLY A 66 -10.73 0.83 -1.07
CA GLY A 66 -11.37 -0.45 -0.80
C GLY A 66 -12.69 -0.28 -0.07
N THR A 67 -12.71 0.58 0.96
CA THR A 67 -13.93 0.90 1.73
C THR A 67 -14.99 1.54 0.82
N LEU A 68 -14.61 2.52 0.01
CA LEU A 68 -15.52 3.15 -0.96
C LEU A 68 -16.05 2.16 -2.00
N ALA A 69 -15.20 1.25 -2.47
CA ALA A 69 -15.59 0.20 -3.40
C ALA A 69 -16.64 -0.75 -2.78
N ASP A 70 -16.43 -1.19 -1.54
CA ASP A 70 -17.36 -2.06 -0.84
C ASP A 70 -18.69 -1.36 -0.52
N ILE A 71 -18.66 -0.09 -0.10
CA ILE A 71 -19.88 0.73 0.07
C ILE A 71 -20.64 0.82 -1.25
N GLY A 72 -19.97 1.14 -2.36
CA GLY A 72 -20.61 1.23 -3.68
C GLY A 72 -21.26 -0.09 -4.13
N ILE A 73 -20.64 -1.22 -3.82
CA ILE A 73 -21.22 -2.55 -4.07
C ILE A 73 -22.46 -2.78 -3.19
N ALA A 74 -22.38 -2.44 -1.90
CA ALA A 74 -23.48 -2.62 -0.94
C ALA A 74 -24.71 -1.77 -1.32
N VAL A 75 -24.49 -0.49 -1.65
CA VAL A 75 -25.56 0.42 -2.10
C VAL A 75 -26.22 -0.08 -3.38
N ARG A 76 -25.43 -0.53 -4.37
CA ARG A 76 -25.98 -1.11 -5.60
C ARG A 76 -26.84 -2.34 -5.33
N LYS A 77 -26.43 -3.21 -4.41
CA LYS A 77 -27.22 -4.40 -4.02
C LYS A 77 -28.52 -4.03 -3.31
N LEU A 78 -28.50 -2.97 -2.49
CA LEU A 78 -29.69 -2.48 -1.80
C LEU A 78 -30.69 -1.86 -2.78
N ALA A 79 -30.22 -1.06 -3.73
CA ALA A 79 -31.07 -0.38 -4.72
C ALA A 79 -31.66 -1.31 -5.79
N ALA A 80 -31.13 -2.52 -5.94
CA ALA A 80 -31.61 -3.53 -6.89
C ALA A 80 -32.66 -4.49 -6.28
N ARG A 81 -33.04 -4.27 -5.01
CA ARG A 81 -34.16 -4.95 -4.34
C ARG A 81 -35.40 -4.08 -4.42
#